data_AF-A0A7S1VAT3-F1
#
_entry.id   AF-A0A7S1VAT3-F1
#
_cell.length_a   1.000
_cell.length_b   1.000
_cell.length_c   1.000
_cell.angle_alpha   90.00
_cell.angle_beta   90.00
_cell.angle_gamma   90.00
#
_symmetry.space_group_name_H-M   'P 1'
#
loop_
_entity.id
_entity.type
_entity.pdbx_description
1 polymer ?
#
loop_
_entity_poly.entity_id
_entity_poly.type
_entity_poly.pdbx_seq_one_letter_code
_entity_poly.pdbx_strand_id
1 'polypeptide(L)'
;FLLAADEKYAADGIIPFPVTCVTFGGPYIGGYNFRQAFDYVEESGKLQYLRVANQGDAVATLPFISLNGGAYNHVGMQLKMHSDGEECWNTITHPKLVDWGTRAWMNSLVRNLNP
;
A
#
# COMPACT_ATOMS: atom_id res chain seq x y z
N PHE A 1 9.44 11.23 18.79
CA PHE A 1 8.60 10.69 19.87
C PHE A 1 7.92 9.36 19.52
N LEU A 2 7.31 9.17 18.33
CA LEU A 2 6.67 7.88 17.97
C LEU A 2 7.64 6.71 17.72
N LEU A 3 8.82 6.94 17.12
CA LEU A 3 9.77 5.86 16.78
C LEU A 3 10.38 5.14 17.99
N ALA A 4 10.66 5.86 19.08
CA ALA A 4 11.26 5.28 20.30
C ALA A 4 10.28 4.41 21.09
N ALA A 5 8.98 4.72 21.02
CA ALA A 5 7.95 3.88 21.62
C ALA A 5 7.81 2.56 20.84
N ASP A 6 7.84 2.65 19.51
CA ASP A 6 7.71 1.52 18.60
C ASP A 6 8.85 0.49 18.76
N GLU A 7 10.10 0.95 18.89
CA GLU A 7 11.24 0.06 19.21
C GLU A 7 11.10 -0.63 20.56
N LYS A 8 10.58 0.07 21.57
CA LYS A 8 10.33 -0.51 22.89
C LYS A 8 9.26 -1.60 22.84
N TYR A 9 8.13 -1.36 22.18
CA TYR A 9 7.07 -2.36 22.03
C TYR A 9 7.48 -3.54 21.14
N ALA A 10 8.36 -3.31 20.16
CA ALA A 10 9.00 -4.37 19.38
C ALA A 10 9.91 -5.25 20.26
N ALA A 11 10.76 -4.62 21.07
CA ALA A 11 11.71 -5.30 21.96
C ALA A 11 11.00 -6.10 23.06
N ASP A 12 9.89 -5.57 23.58
CA ASP A 12 9.03 -6.25 24.54
C ASP A 12 8.18 -7.37 23.89
N GLY A 13 8.26 -7.54 22.55
CA GLY A 13 7.52 -8.56 21.80
C GLY A 13 6.01 -8.34 21.77
N ILE A 14 5.55 -7.15 22.14
CA ILE A 14 4.11 -6.83 22.28
C ILE A 14 3.46 -6.66 20.90
N ILE A 15 4.20 -6.10 19.94
CA ILE A 15 3.71 -5.94 18.56
C ILE A 15 4.66 -6.68 17.63
N PRO A 16 4.20 -7.75 16.95
CA PRO A 16 5.03 -8.48 16.00
C PRO A 16 5.24 -7.64 14.74
N PHE A 17 6.50 -7.51 14.33
CA PHE A 17 6.90 -6.85 13.07
C PHE A 17 7.40 -7.89 12.05
N PRO A 18 7.13 -7.68 10.74
CA PRO A 18 6.29 -6.62 10.18
C PRO A 18 4.81 -6.80 10.54
N VAL A 19 4.09 -5.69 10.73
CA VAL A 19 2.63 -5.74 10.78
C VAL A 19 2.14 -5.94 9.35
N THR A 20 1.48 -7.07 9.08
CA THR A 20 0.90 -7.35 7.77
C THR A 20 -0.59 -7.02 7.77
N CYS A 21 -1.03 -6.24 6.79
CA CYS A 21 -2.42 -5.88 6.60
C CYS A 21 -2.85 -6.19 5.16
N VAL A 22 -3.98 -6.88 5.02
CA VAL A 22 -4.61 -7.17 3.72
C VAL A 22 -6.02 -6.61 3.75
N THR A 23 -6.35 -5.74 2.82
CA THR A 23 -7.68 -5.12 2.73
C THR A 23 -8.33 -5.40 1.38
N PHE A 24 -9.65 -5.52 1.38
CA PHE A 24 -10.45 -5.73 0.18
C PHE A 24 -11.32 -4.50 -0.06
N GLY A 25 -11.35 -3.99 -1.30
CA GLY A 25 -12.10 -2.78 -1.65
C GLY A 25 -11.60 -1.52 -0.93
N GLY A 26 -10.31 -1.46 -0.61
CA GLY A 26 -9.73 -0.37 0.18
C GLY A 26 -9.85 1.00 -0.52
N PRO A 27 -10.58 1.97 0.05
CA PRO A 27 -10.74 3.31 -0.51
C PRO A 27 -9.42 4.11 -0.47
N TYR A 28 -9.45 5.35 -0.95
CA TYR A 28 -8.38 6.31 -0.68
C TYR A 28 -8.41 6.71 0.80
N ILE A 29 -7.25 6.75 1.47
CA ILE A 29 -7.20 6.88 2.94
C ILE A 29 -6.43 8.09 3.48
N GLY A 30 -5.55 8.72 2.70
CA GLY A 30 -4.77 9.86 3.22
C GLY A 30 -4.18 10.79 2.16
N GLY A 31 -3.85 12.01 2.56
CA GLY A 31 -3.17 12.97 1.69
C GLY A 31 -1.69 12.65 1.47
N TYR A 32 -0.97 13.55 0.81
CA TYR A 32 0.46 13.38 0.48
C TYR A 32 1.33 13.05 1.72
N ASN A 33 1.17 13.79 2.82
CA ASN A 33 1.96 13.58 4.04
C ASN A 33 1.71 12.21 4.68
N PHE A 34 0.46 11.73 4.62
CA PHE A 34 0.13 10.40 5.12
C PHE A 34 0.84 9.33 4.29
N ARG A 35 0.80 9.48 2.96
CA ARG A 35 1.48 8.56 2.06
C ARG A 35 2.99 8.54 2.31
N GLN A 36 3.64 9.69 2.47
CA GLN A 36 5.07 9.72 2.76
C GLN A 36 5.42 9.03 4.09
N ALA A 37 4.63 9.27 5.14
CA ALA A 37 4.84 8.61 6.42
C ALA A 37 4.61 7.09 6.32
N PHE A 38 3.60 6.67 5.55
CA PHE A 38 3.32 5.27 5.28
C PHE A 38 4.47 4.58 4.53
N ASP A 39 4.90 5.18 3.42
CA ASP A 39 5.98 4.66 2.56
C ASP A 39 7.27 4.52 3.40
N TYR A 40 7.58 5.48 4.27
CA TYR A 40 8.74 5.38 5.19
C TYR A 40 8.66 4.17 6.15
N VAL A 41 7.48 3.91 6.72
CA VAL A 41 7.30 2.77 7.66
C VAL A 41 7.34 1.44 6.91
N GLU A 42 6.77 1.37 5.71
CA GLU A 42 6.82 0.20 4.84
C GLU A 42 8.26 -0.10 4.36
N GLU A 43 9.00 0.93 3.93
CA GLU A 43 10.42 0.84 3.55
C GLU A 43 11.31 0.41 4.72
N SER A 44 10.97 0.80 5.96
CA SER A 44 11.67 0.37 7.17
C SER A 44 11.40 -1.09 7.56
N GLY A 45 10.58 -1.82 6.80
CA GLY A 45 10.27 -3.23 7.05
C GLY A 45 9.34 -3.46 8.25
N LYS A 46 8.69 -2.40 8.75
CA LYS A 46 7.78 -2.48 9.90
C LYS A 46 6.33 -2.71 9.49
N LEU A 47 5.98 -2.41 8.24
CA LEU A 47 4.62 -2.54 7.74
C LEU A 47 4.65 -3.22 6.38
N GLN A 48 3.67 -4.09 6.13
CA GLN A 48 3.40 -4.65 4.82
C GLN A 48 1.92 -4.52 4.52
N TYR A 49 1.57 -3.87 3.41
CA TYR A 49 0.18 -3.61 3.10
C TYR A 49 -0.19 -4.00 1.69
N LEU A 50 -1.19 -4.88 1.58
CA LEU A 50 -1.78 -5.32 0.33
C LEU A 50 -3.24 -4.88 0.25
N ARG A 51 -3.58 -4.19 -0.83
CA ARG A 51 -4.94 -3.80 -1.17
C ARG A 51 -5.42 -4.65 -2.33
N VAL A 52 -6.49 -5.39 -2.13
CA VAL A 52 -7.15 -6.19 -3.16
C VAL A 52 -8.37 -5.42 -3.65
N ALA A 53 -8.46 -5.21 -4.96
CA ALA A 53 -9.59 -4.51 -5.57
C ALA A 53 -10.07 -5.26 -6.81
N ASN A 54 -11.38 -5.33 -7.00
CA ASN A 54 -11.97 -5.87 -8.23
C ASN A 54 -12.02 -4.81 -9.33
N GLN A 55 -11.95 -5.27 -10.58
CA GLN A 55 -12.28 -4.45 -11.73
C GLN A 55 -13.73 -3.95 -11.60
N GLY A 56 -13.91 -2.63 -11.75
CA GLY A 56 -15.22 -1.99 -11.64
C GLY A 56 -15.64 -1.63 -10.21
N ASP A 57 -14.82 -1.91 -9.19
CA ASP A 57 -15.12 -1.49 -7.81
C ASP A 57 -14.98 0.03 -7.65
N ALA A 58 -16.11 0.71 -7.46
CA ALA A 58 -16.17 2.15 -7.26
C ALA A 58 -15.79 2.57 -5.83
N VAL A 59 -15.86 1.68 -4.85
CA VAL A 59 -15.48 2.01 -3.46
C VAL A 59 -13.98 2.26 -3.38
N ALA A 60 -13.20 1.45 -4.08
CA ALA A 60 -11.76 1.62 -4.19
C ALA A 60 -11.33 2.93 -4.89
N THR A 61 -12.24 3.65 -5.57
CA THR A 61 -11.92 4.90 -6.28
C THR A 61 -12.39 6.16 -5.57
N LEU A 62 -12.95 6.03 -4.36
CA LEU A 62 -13.43 7.15 -3.55
C LEU A 62 -12.71 7.16 -2.18
N PRO A 63 -12.60 8.31 -1.52
CA PRO A 63 -12.79 9.68 -2.05
C PRO A 63 -11.54 10.15 -2.84
N PHE A 64 -11.71 10.67 -4.06
CA PHE A 64 -10.59 11.21 -4.84
C PHE A 64 -10.17 12.63 -4.41
N ILE A 65 -11.10 13.40 -3.83
CA ILE A 65 -10.90 14.78 -3.37
C ILE A 65 -11.38 14.93 -1.93
N SER A 66 -10.59 15.67 -1.14
CA SER A 66 -10.94 16.16 0.18
C SER A 66 -11.75 17.45 0.09
N LEU A 67 -12.64 17.65 1.06
CA LEU A 67 -13.45 18.87 1.21
C LEU A 67 -12.59 20.15 1.28
N ASN A 68 -11.31 20.02 1.66
CA ASN A 68 -10.35 21.12 1.73
C ASN A 68 -9.47 21.26 0.47
N GLY A 69 -9.84 20.64 -0.66
CA GLY A 69 -9.12 20.75 -1.93
C GLY A 69 -7.86 19.88 -2.07
N GLY A 70 -7.55 19.04 -1.07
CA GLY A 70 -6.45 18.07 -1.15
C GLY A 70 -6.86 16.78 -1.86
N ALA A 71 -5.95 16.14 -2.61
CA ALA A 71 -6.19 14.81 -3.16
C ALA A 71 -5.85 13.72 -2.14
N TYR A 72 -6.69 12.71 -2.04
CA TYR A 72 -6.31 11.50 -1.31
C TYR A 72 -5.50 10.57 -2.21
N ASN A 73 -4.59 9.84 -1.60
CA ASN A 73 -3.70 8.90 -2.22
C ASN A 73 -3.90 7.52 -1.60
N HIS A 74 -3.67 6.53 -2.44
CA HIS A 74 -3.49 5.17 -1.99
C HIS A 74 -2.07 4.94 -1.49
N VAL A 75 -1.91 3.92 -0.65
CA VAL A 75 -0.64 3.48 -0.06
C VAL A 75 -0.53 1.96 -0.13
N GLY A 76 0.68 1.42 -0.02
CA GLY A 76 0.96 -0.01 -0.14
C GLY A 76 0.65 -0.62 -1.50
N MET A 77 0.94 -1.91 -1.65
CA MET A 77 0.72 -2.67 -2.88
C MET A 77 -0.77 -2.81 -3.21
N GLN A 78 -1.08 -2.84 -4.50
CA GLN A 78 -2.42 -3.11 -5.00
C GLN A 78 -2.43 -4.34 -5.90
N LEU A 79 -3.18 -5.36 -5.50
CA LEU A 79 -3.60 -6.47 -6.32
C LEU A 79 -4.96 -6.13 -6.95
N LYS A 80 -4.98 -5.90 -8.26
CA LYS A 80 -6.21 -5.68 -9.00
C LYS A 80 -6.63 -6.98 -9.68
N MET A 81 -7.84 -7.43 -9.40
CA MET A 81 -8.44 -8.61 -10.02
C MET A 81 -9.27 -8.18 -11.22
N HIS A 82 -9.02 -8.82 -12.36
CA HIS A 82 -9.69 -8.57 -13.62
C HIS A 82 -10.48 -9.80 -14.03
N SER A 83 -11.64 -9.56 -14.63
CA SER A 83 -12.45 -10.62 -15.22
C SER A 83 -13.26 -10.05 -16.37
N ASP A 84 -13.29 -10.77 -17.48
CA ASP A 84 -14.13 -10.48 -18.66
C ASP A 84 -15.24 -11.53 -18.87
N GLY A 85 -15.41 -12.43 -17.89
CA GLY A 85 -16.41 -13.51 -17.91
C GLY A 85 -15.89 -14.85 -18.40
N GLU A 86 -14.83 -14.88 -19.21
CA GLU A 86 -14.20 -16.11 -19.72
C GLU A 86 -12.80 -16.32 -19.14
N GLU A 87 -12.06 -15.24 -18.90
CA GLU A 87 -10.73 -15.24 -18.30
C GLU A 87 -10.69 -14.40 -17.02
N CYS A 88 -9.82 -14.83 -16.10
CA CYS A 88 -9.53 -14.12 -14.87
C CYS A 88 -8.02 -13.94 -14.75
N TRP A 89 -7.58 -12.70 -14.60
CA TRP A 89 -6.17 -12.38 -14.39
C TRP A 89 -6.02 -11.33 -13.30
N ASN A 90 -4.79 -11.11 -12.86
CA ASN A 90 -4.51 -10.12 -11.84
C ASN A 90 -3.35 -9.20 -12.26
N THR A 91 -3.30 -8.03 -11.65
CA THR A 91 -2.21 -7.08 -11.84
C THR A 91 -1.77 -6.55 -10.50
N ILE A 92 -0.49 -6.68 -10.19
CA ILE A 92 0.11 -6.14 -8.99
C ILE A 92 0.78 -4.81 -9.33
N THR A 93 0.42 -3.76 -8.60
CA THR A 93 1.01 -2.43 -8.74
C THR A 93 1.40 -1.85 -7.39
N HIS A 94 2.57 -1.23 -7.32
CA HIS A 94 2.90 -0.37 -6.19
C HIS A 94 2.61 1.09 -6.58
N PRO A 95 2.05 1.93 -5.70
CA PRO A 95 1.88 3.35 -5.98
C PRO A 95 3.24 3.95 -6.36
N LYS A 96 3.27 4.71 -7.47
CA LYS A 96 4.51 5.26 -8.06
C LYS A 96 5.26 6.09 -7.02
N LEU A 97 6.33 5.53 -6.46
CA LEU A 97 7.24 6.25 -5.58
C LEU A 97 7.91 7.37 -6.38
N VAL A 98 8.03 8.52 -5.73
CA VAL A 98 8.69 9.71 -6.32
C VAL A 98 10.22 9.50 -6.32
N ASP A 99 10.73 8.55 -5.53
CA ASP A 99 12.16 8.20 -5.50
C ASP A 99 12.53 7.07 -6.47
N TRP A 100 13.68 7.22 -7.11
CA TRP A 100 14.20 6.35 -8.16
C TRP A 100 14.84 5.07 -7.61
N GLY A 101 15.43 5.14 -6.41
CA GLY A 101 16.12 4.01 -5.76
C GLY A 101 15.15 2.93 -5.33
N THR A 102 14.07 3.31 -4.63
CA THR A 102 13.02 2.36 -4.23
C THR A 102 12.29 1.76 -5.44
N ARG A 103 12.14 2.53 -6.53
CA ARG A 103 11.58 2.05 -7.80
C ARG A 103 12.37 0.89 -8.41
N ALA A 104 13.70 0.89 -8.29
CA ALA A 104 14.54 -0.18 -8.84
C ALA A 104 14.38 -1.50 -8.06
N TRP A 105 14.40 -1.43 -6.72
CA TRP A 105 14.19 -2.61 -5.87
C TRP A 105 12.78 -3.19 -6.00
N MET A 106 11.75 -2.34 -6.01
CA MET A 106 10.36 -2.80 -6.15
C MET A 106 10.04 -3.37 -7.52
N ASN A 107 10.60 -2.81 -8.60
CA ASN A 107 10.47 -3.40 -9.92
C ASN A 107 11.14 -4.78 -9.99
N SER A 108 12.19 -5.03 -9.20
CA SER A 108 12.80 -6.35 -9.09
C SER A 108 11.88 -7.33 -8.34
N LEU A 109 11.21 -6.91 -7.27
CA LEU A 109 10.26 -7.76 -6.55
C LEU A 109 9.01 -8.10 -7.37
N VAL A 110 8.41 -7.10 -8.04
CA VAL A 110 7.22 -7.32 -8.88
C VAL A 110 7.52 -8.25 -10.05
N ARG A 111 8.72 -8.15 -10.65
CA ARG A 111 9.15 -9.10 -11.69
C ARG A 111 9.32 -10.52 -11.16
N ASN A 112 9.75 -10.70 -9.92
CA ASN A 112 9.90 -12.02 -9.31
C ASN A 112 8.57 -12.65 -8.87
N LEU A 113 7.51 -11.85 -8.73
CA LEU A 113 6.17 -12.30 -8.35
C LEU A 113 5.26 -12.61 -9.55
N ASN A 114 5.69 -12.26 -10.77
CA ASN A 114 4.95 -12.52 -12.01
C ASN A 114 5.84 -13.42 -12.90
N PRO A 115 5.78 -14.76 -12.73
CA PRO A 115 6.67 -15.71 -13.42
C PRO A 115 6.50 -15.69 -14.94
#